data_AF-A0A1B6K270-F1
#
_entry.id   AF-A0A1B6K270-F1
#
_cell.length_a   1.000
_cell.length_b   1.000
_cell.length_c   1.000
_cell.angle_alpha   90.00
_cell.angle_beta   90.00
_cell.angle_gamma   90.00
#
_symmetry.space_group_name_H-M   'P 1'
#
loop_
_entity.id
_entity.type
_entity.pdbx_description
1 polymer ?
#
loop_
_entity_poly.entity_id
_entity_poly.type
_entity_poly.pdbx_seq_one_letter_code
_entity_poly.pdbx_strand_id
1 'polypeptide(L)'
;PILLEDMRKVAVEKKGESNFFTSQMIKECMKKVIAVTLHQSVMVDPDLEIKAYYAGHVLGAAMFWIKSGTQSVVYTGDYNMTPDRHLGAAWIDKCRPDLLITESTYATTIRDSKRCRERDFLKKVHECVDRGGKVLIPVFALGRAQELCILLETYWE
;
A
#
# COMPACT_ATOMS: atom_id res chain seq x y z
N PRO A 1 -12.32 9.32 6.20
CA PRO A 1 -10.92 8.84 6.04
C PRO A 1 -10.03 9.99 5.59
N ILE A 2 -8.87 10.13 6.20
CA ILE A 2 -8.00 11.31 6.02
C ILE A 2 -7.59 11.49 4.55
N LEU A 3 -7.17 10.41 3.87
CA LEU A 3 -6.73 10.48 2.48
C LEU A 3 -7.82 10.92 1.49
N LEU A 4 -9.07 10.46 1.68
CA LEU A 4 -10.19 10.87 0.83
C LEU A 4 -10.56 12.34 1.04
N GLU A 5 -10.50 12.84 2.27
CA GLU A 5 -10.73 14.25 2.57
C GLU A 5 -9.61 15.13 2.02
N ASP A 6 -8.36 14.67 2.10
CA ASP A 6 -7.20 15.38 1.53
C ASP A 6 -7.30 15.47 -0.01
N MET A 7 -7.58 14.34 -0.67
CA MET A 7 -7.83 14.30 -2.11
C MET A 7 -8.96 15.26 -2.52
N ARG A 8 -10.08 15.25 -1.77
CA ARG A 8 -11.21 16.16 -2.01
C ARG A 8 -10.79 17.62 -1.90
N LYS A 9 -10.05 17.99 -0.84
CA LYS A 9 -9.57 19.38 -0.65
C LYS A 9 -8.69 19.82 -1.82
N VAL A 10 -7.75 18.99 -2.25
CA VAL A 10 -6.88 19.31 -3.40
C VAL A 10 -7.69 19.45 -4.69
N ALA A 11 -8.59 18.51 -4.99
CA ALA A 11 -9.39 18.55 -6.21
C ALA A 11 -10.35 19.75 -6.25
N VAL A 12 -11.12 19.96 -5.19
CA VAL A 12 -12.18 20.98 -5.16
C VAL A 12 -11.61 22.38 -4.89
N GLU A 13 -10.78 22.53 -3.84
CA GLU A 13 -10.38 23.86 -3.35
C GLU A 13 -9.14 24.40 -4.08
N LYS A 14 -8.28 23.51 -4.61
CA LYS A 14 -7.07 23.95 -5.35
C LYS A 14 -7.23 23.85 -6.87
N LYS A 15 -7.92 22.82 -7.38
CA LYS A 15 -8.09 22.63 -8.84
C LYS A 15 -9.46 23.09 -9.37
N GLY A 16 -10.42 23.38 -8.49
CA GLY A 16 -11.75 23.85 -8.91
C GLY A 16 -12.63 22.78 -9.54
N GLU A 17 -12.39 21.50 -9.25
CA GLU A 17 -13.22 20.40 -9.77
C GLU A 17 -14.62 20.45 -9.15
N SER A 18 -15.65 20.47 -10.00
CA SER A 18 -17.06 20.64 -9.58
C SER A 18 -17.85 19.34 -9.45
N ASN A 19 -17.39 18.25 -10.09
CA ASN A 19 -18.04 16.94 -10.04
C ASN A 19 -17.24 15.97 -9.16
N PHE A 20 -17.26 16.20 -7.84
CA PHE A 20 -16.49 15.43 -6.87
C PHE A 20 -17.34 15.06 -5.64
N PHE A 21 -17.03 13.95 -4.98
CA PHE A 21 -17.77 13.52 -3.79
C PHE A 21 -17.61 14.52 -2.62
N THR A 22 -18.66 14.70 -1.84
CA THR A 22 -18.65 15.60 -0.67
C THR A 22 -18.12 14.91 0.57
N SER A 23 -17.68 15.69 1.57
CA SER A 23 -17.32 15.14 2.89
C SER A 23 -18.47 14.36 3.55
N GLN A 24 -19.72 14.73 3.26
CA GLN A 24 -20.88 14.00 3.75
C GLN A 24 -20.99 12.62 3.10
N MET A 25 -20.79 12.52 1.78
CA MET A 25 -20.77 11.24 1.07
C MET A 25 -19.66 10.32 1.58
N ILE A 26 -18.47 10.88 1.87
CA ILE A 26 -17.36 10.13 2.50
C ILE A 26 -17.81 9.54 3.84
N LYS A 27 -18.42 10.35 4.73
CA LYS A 27 -18.89 9.90 6.04
C LYS A 27 -19.96 8.81 5.92
N GLU A 28 -20.92 8.97 5.02
CA GLU A 28 -21.98 8.00 4.78
C GLU A 28 -21.46 6.68 4.20
N CYS A 29 -20.50 6.75 3.28
CA CYS A 29 -19.83 5.56 2.75
C CYS A 29 -19.10 4.80 3.86
N MET A 30 -18.33 5.49 4.70
CA MET A 30 -17.57 4.83 5.77
C MET A 30 -18.43 4.15 6.82
N LYS A 31 -19.66 4.63 7.08
CA LYS A 31 -20.61 3.94 7.98
C LYS A 31 -21.04 2.57 7.47
N LYS A 32 -20.90 2.31 6.17
CA LYS A 32 -21.28 1.05 5.51
C LYS A 32 -20.10 0.07 5.41
N VAL A 33 -18.88 0.50 5.75
CA VAL A 33 -17.67 -0.32 5.65
C VAL A 33 -17.58 -1.22 6.88
N ILE A 34 -17.44 -2.53 6.65
CA ILE A 34 -17.19 -3.53 7.68
C ILE A 34 -15.70 -3.86 7.65
N ALA A 35 -15.02 -3.71 8.79
CA ALA A 35 -13.60 -4.02 8.89
C ALA A 35 -13.38 -5.54 8.92
N VAL A 36 -12.37 -6.01 8.18
CA VAL A 36 -11.91 -7.40 8.16
C VAL A 36 -10.47 -7.44 8.65
N THR A 37 -10.20 -8.28 9.64
CA THR A 37 -8.86 -8.46 10.22
C THR A 37 -8.04 -9.41 9.34
N LEU A 38 -6.72 -9.28 9.37
CA LEU A 38 -5.84 -10.24 8.71
C LEU A 38 -6.12 -11.66 9.21
N HIS A 39 -6.14 -12.61 8.28
CA HIS A 39 -6.48 -14.02 8.46
C HIS A 39 -7.91 -14.33 8.90
N GLN A 40 -8.77 -13.31 9.03
CA GLN A 40 -10.18 -13.51 9.31
C GLN A 40 -10.89 -14.03 8.05
N SER A 41 -11.58 -15.17 8.19
CA SER A 41 -12.61 -15.61 7.25
C SER A 41 -13.93 -14.93 7.58
N VAL A 42 -14.61 -14.41 6.55
CA VAL A 42 -15.94 -13.81 6.64
C VAL A 42 -16.83 -14.46 5.60
N MET A 43 -17.93 -15.05 6.06
CA MET A 43 -19.03 -15.48 5.19
C MET A 43 -19.84 -14.26 4.81
N VAL A 44 -19.76 -13.85 3.55
CA VAL A 44 -20.50 -12.70 3.01
C VAL A 44 -21.94 -13.12 2.69
N ASP A 45 -22.08 -14.28 2.07
CA ASP A 45 -23.35 -14.94 1.71
C ASP A 45 -23.19 -16.47 1.87
N PRO A 46 -24.28 -17.28 1.80
CA PRO A 46 -24.18 -18.74 1.98
C PRO A 46 -23.12 -19.43 1.11
N ASP A 47 -22.91 -18.93 -0.10
CA ASP A 47 -21.95 -19.49 -1.06
C ASP A 47 -20.69 -18.64 -1.24
N LEU A 48 -20.54 -17.50 -0.53
CA LEU A 48 -19.42 -16.57 -0.69
C LEU A 48 -18.65 -16.38 0.61
N GLU A 49 -17.40 -16.84 0.63
CA GLU A 49 -16.44 -16.63 1.72
C GLU A 49 -15.29 -15.74 1.24
N ILE A 50 -14.85 -14.82 2.09
CA ILE A 50 -13.62 -14.06 1.88
C ILE A 50 -12.67 -14.26 3.05
N LYS A 51 -11.37 -14.32 2.78
CA LYS A 51 -10.31 -14.33 3.78
C LYS A 51 -9.21 -13.34 3.42
N ALA A 52 -8.90 -12.44 4.34
CA ALA A 52 -7.85 -11.45 4.16
C ALA A 52 -6.48 -12.01 4.53
N TYR A 53 -5.45 -11.65 3.77
CA TYR A 53 -4.06 -12.02 3.97
C TYR A 53 -3.16 -10.80 3.88
N TYR A 54 -1.99 -10.85 4.51
CA TYR A 54 -1.10 -9.70 4.57
C TYR A 54 -0.37 -9.49 3.23
N ALA A 55 -0.44 -8.29 2.65
CA ALA A 55 0.17 -7.99 1.34
C ALA A 55 1.56 -7.35 1.41
N GLY A 56 2.00 -6.86 2.57
CA GLY A 56 3.35 -6.29 2.75
C GLY A 56 3.66 -5.01 1.96
N HIS A 57 2.67 -4.36 1.32
CA HIS A 57 2.89 -3.21 0.44
C HIS A 57 2.83 -1.85 1.15
N VAL A 58 1.74 -1.60 1.89
CA VAL A 58 1.57 -0.46 2.81
C VAL A 58 0.92 -0.96 4.10
N LEU A 59 0.91 -0.12 5.15
CA LEU A 59 0.18 -0.44 6.37
C LEU A 59 -1.30 -0.73 6.08
N GLY A 60 -1.77 -1.91 6.50
CA GLY A 60 -3.13 -2.37 6.25
C GLY A 60 -3.38 -2.97 4.86
N ALA A 61 -2.38 -3.05 3.98
CA ALA A 61 -2.54 -3.70 2.68
C ALA A 61 -2.84 -5.19 2.84
N ALA A 62 -3.85 -5.66 2.10
CA ALA A 62 -4.31 -7.03 2.17
C ALA A 62 -4.55 -7.64 0.79
N MET A 63 -4.20 -8.91 0.66
CA MET A 63 -4.66 -9.78 -0.42
C MET A 63 -5.94 -10.47 0.03
N PHE A 64 -6.87 -10.74 -0.89
CA PHE A 64 -8.09 -11.47 -0.56
C PHE A 64 -8.13 -12.79 -1.31
N TRP A 65 -8.29 -13.87 -0.55
CA TRP A 65 -8.79 -15.13 -1.09
C TRP A 65 -10.31 -15.10 -1.01
N ILE A 66 -10.96 -15.40 -2.12
CA ILE A 66 -12.40 -15.31 -2.29
C ILE A 66 -12.84 -16.67 -2.80
N LYS A 67 -13.81 -17.30 -2.14
CA LYS A 67 -14.39 -18.57 -2.56
C LYS A 67 -15.88 -18.39 -2.82
N SER A 68 -16.30 -18.76 -4.03
CA SER A 68 -17.70 -18.78 -4.43
C SER A 68 -18.09 -20.19 -4.88
N GLY A 69 -18.92 -20.87 -4.09
CA GLY A 69 -19.24 -22.28 -4.28
C GLY A 69 -17.98 -23.17 -4.25
N THR A 70 -17.66 -23.80 -5.39
CA THR A 70 -16.46 -24.65 -5.54
C THR A 70 -15.26 -23.92 -6.14
N GLN A 71 -15.44 -22.69 -6.63
CA GLN A 71 -14.40 -21.91 -7.29
C GLN A 71 -13.76 -20.93 -6.32
N SER A 72 -12.47 -20.64 -6.52
CA SER A 72 -11.70 -19.75 -5.67
C SER A 72 -10.78 -18.83 -6.47
N VAL A 73 -10.67 -17.60 -6.00
CA VAL A 73 -9.87 -16.52 -6.60
C VAL A 73 -8.94 -15.95 -5.54
N VAL A 74 -7.71 -15.63 -5.91
CA VAL A 74 -6.87 -14.71 -5.12
C VAL A 74 -6.74 -13.40 -5.88
N TYR A 75 -7.11 -12.30 -5.22
CA TYR A 75 -6.84 -10.95 -5.68
C TYR A 75 -5.76 -10.34 -4.79
N THR A 76 -4.59 -10.02 -5.37
CA THR A 76 -3.45 -9.56 -4.56
C THR A 76 -3.50 -8.08 -4.21
N GLY A 77 -4.13 -7.25 -5.07
CA GLY A 77 -3.79 -5.84 -5.10
C GLY A 77 -2.29 -5.64 -5.30
N ASP A 78 -1.75 -4.52 -4.84
CA ASP A 78 -0.31 -4.30 -4.76
C ASP A 78 0.28 -5.08 -3.59
N TYR A 79 1.32 -5.87 -3.84
CA TYR A 79 1.95 -6.70 -2.82
C TYR A 79 3.47 -6.62 -2.91
N ASN A 80 4.14 -6.96 -1.82
CA ASN A 80 5.60 -6.98 -1.80
C ASN A 80 6.11 -8.20 -1.04
N MET A 81 6.82 -9.08 -1.74
CA MET A 81 7.44 -10.28 -1.15
C MET A 81 8.75 -9.95 -0.40
N THR A 82 9.31 -8.75 -0.58
CA THR A 82 10.51 -8.32 0.13
C THR A 82 10.13 -7.47 1.35
N PRO A 83 10.50 -7.86 2.57
CA PRO A 83 10.15 -7.09 3.76
C PRO A 83 10.83 -5.71 3.75
N ASP A 84 10.10 -4.72 4.27
CA ASP A 84 10.60 -3.39 4.58
C ASP A 84 10.98 -3.26 6.06
N ARG A 85 11.59 -2.14 6.50
CA ARG A 85 11.92 -1.98 7.93
C ARG A 85 10.67 -1.96 8.79
N HIS A 86 9.58 -1.42 8.25
CA HIS A 86 8.31 -1.23 8.93
C HIS A 86 7.21 -2.22 8.49
N LEU A 87 7.47 -3.10 7.52
CA LEU A 87 6.49 -4.05 6.96
C LEU A 87 7.12 -5.43 6.74
N GLY A 88 6.36 -6.49 7.01
CA GLY A 88 6.76 -7.85 6.65
C GLY A 88 6.62 -8.11 5.14
N ALA A 89 7.06 -9.30 4.72
CA ALA A 89 6.75 -9.81 3.38
C ALA A 89 5.27 -10.17 3.28
N ALA A 90 4.71 -10.07 2.06
CA ALA A 90 3.41 -10.64 1.75
C ALA A 90 3.36 -12.12 2.14
N TRP A 91 2.24 -12.55 2.71
CA TRP A 91 2.07 -13.91 3.21
C TRP A 91 0.65 -14.40 2.96
N ILE A 92 0.53 -15.61 2.44
CA ILE A 92 -0.72 -16.30 2.19
C ILE A 92 -0.56 -17.79 2.50
N ASP A 93 -1.66 -18.46 2.88
CA ASP A 93 -1.68 -19.91 3.02
C ASP A 93 -1.27 -20.58 1.69
N LYS A 94 -0.83 -21.85 1.75
CA LYS A 94 -0.56 -22.66 0.55
C LYS A 94 -1.86 -23.07 -0.17
N CYS A 95 -2.68 -22.10 -0.54
CA CYS A 95 -3.91 -22.29 -1.29
C CYS A 95 -3.61 -22.60 -2.77
N ARG A 96 -4.55 -23.26 -3.44
CA ARG A 96 -4.54 -23.51 -4.89
C ARG A 96 -5.78 -22.86 -5.51
N PRO A 97 -5.77 -21.53 -5.73
CA PRO A 97 -6.91 -20.87 -6.32
C PRO A 97 -7.08 -21.28 -7.78
N ASP A 98 -8.32 -21.30 -8.26
CA ASP A 98 -8.66 -21.54 -9.66
C ASP A 98 -8.24 -20.35 -10.54
N LEU A 99 -8.26 -19.13 -9.97
CA LEU A 99 -7.83 -17.90 -10.63
C LEU A 99 -6.94 -17.06 -9.70
N LEU A 100 -5.81 -16.58 -10.24
CA LEU A 100 -4.98 -15.56 -9.60
C LEU A 100 -5.08 -14.26 -10.40
N ILE A 101 -5.56 -13.20 -9.75
CA ILE A 101 -5.53 -11.83 -10.28
C ILE A 101 -4.43 -11.09 -9.51
N THR A 102 -3.34 -10.76 -10.22
CA THR A 102 -2.17 -10.15 -9.62
C THR A 102 -1.71 -8.91 -10.37
N GLU A 103 -1.06 -8.00 -9.63
CA GLU A 103 -0.43 -6.82 -10.19
C GLU A 103 0.86 -7.17 -10.96
N SER A 104 1.31 -6.26 -11.81
CA SER A 104 2.51 -6.47 -12.64
C SER A 104 3.34 -5.19 -12.80
N THR A 105 3.32 -4.30 -11.79
CA THR A 105 3.93 -2.96 -11.85
C THR A 105 5.39 -2.98 -12.28
N TYR A 106 6.14 -4.02 -11.90
CA TYR A 106 7.56 -4.18 -12.21
C TYR A 106 7.88 -5.39 -13.09
N ALA A 107 6.91 -5.94 -13.85
CA ALA A 107 7.01 -7.21 -14.60
C ALA A 107 8.39 -7.51 -15.23
N THR A 108 8.98 -6.52 -15.91
CA THR A 108 10.28 -6.65 -16.61
C THR A 108 11.43 -5.89 -15.93
N THR A 109 11.15 -5.17 -14.84
CA THR A 109 12.15 -4.36 -14.15
C THR A 109 12.92 -5.22 -13.15
N ILE A 110 14.20 -5.45 -13.44
CA ILE A 110 15.12 -6.05 -12.47
C ILE A 110 15.64 -4.94 -11.57
N ARG A 111 15.46 -5.09 -10.25
CA ARG A 111 15.90 -4.12 -9.25
C ARG A 111 17.21 -4.54 -8.62
N ASP A 112 18.08 -3.57 -8.41
CA ASP A 112 19.22 -3.75 -7.53
C ASP A 112 18.78 -4.12 -6.12
N SER A 113 19.68 -4.80 -5.41
CA SER A 113 19.46 -5.15 -4.00
C SER A 113 19.05 -3.92 -3.19
N LYS A 114 18.17 -4.13 -2.20
CA LYS A 114 17.70 -3.07 -1.30
C LYS A 114 18.89 -2.29 -0.70
N ARG A 115 19.93 -2.99 -0.24
CA ARG A 115 21.15 -2.40 0.31
C ARG A 115 21.87 -1.49 -0.69
N CYS A 116 22.00 -1.89 -1.96
CA CYS A 116 22.64 -1.05 -2.97
C CYS A 116 21.86 0.24 -3.22
N ARG A 117 20.54 0.14 -3.34
CA ARG A 117 19.65 1.30 -3.58
C ARG A 117 19.67 2.28 -2.42
N GLU A 118 19.65 1.78 -1.18
CA GLU A 118 19.71 2.61 0.02
C GLU A 118 21.05 3.34 0.15
N ARG A 119 22.16 2.64 -0.10
CA ARG A 119 23.49 3.25 -0.09
C ARG A 119 23.59 4.36 -1.13
N ASP A 120 23.12 4.11 -2.37
CA ASP A 120 23.15 5.11 -3.44
C ASP A 120 22.27 6.32 -3.11
N PHE A 121 21.08 6.09 -2.56
CA PHE A 121 20.19 7.15 -2.09
C PHE A 121 20.86 7.99 -1.00
N LEU A 122 21.34 7.37 0.08
CA LEU A 122 21.98 8.07 1.20
C LEU A 122 23.21 8.86 0.76
N LYS A 123 24.03 8.30 -0.13
CA LYS A 123 25.18 8.99 -0.72
C LYS A 123 24.76 10.29 -1.41
N LYS A 124 23.73 10.25 -2.26
CA LYS A 124 23.22 11.42 -2.97
C LYS A 124 22.65 12.49 -2.02
N VAL A 125 21.92 12.06 -0.99
CA VAL A 125 21.38 12.98 0.04
C VAL A 125 22.52 13.64 0.80
N HIS A 126 23.48 12.86 1.30
CA HIS A 126 24.61 13.35 2.06
C HIS A 126 25.45 14.35 1.26
N GLU A 127 25.83 14.00 0.03
CA GLU A 127 26.59 14.89 -0.86
C GLU A 127 25.87 16.21 -1.17
N CYS A 128 24.54 16.20 -1.23
CA CYS A 128 23.77 17.42 -1.45
C CYS A 128 23.82 18.35 -0.23
N VAL A 129 23.62 17.77 0.97
CA VAL A 129 23.62 18.51 2.23
C VAL A 129 25.02 19.03 2.57
N ASP A 130 26.07 18.24 2.33
CA ASP A 130 27.48 18.62 2.56
C ASP A 130 27.90 19.85 1.74
N ARG A 131 27.34 20.01 0.53
CA ARG A 131 27.53 21.20 -0.32
C ARG A 131 26.63 22.39 0.05
N GLY A 132 25.89 22.32 1.16
CA GLY A 132 24.93 23.35 1.59
C GLY A 132 23.64 23.38 0.77
N GLY A 133 23.35 22.33 0.00
CA GLY A 133 22.13 22.19 -0.81
C GLY A 133 20.90 21.78 0.00
N LYS A 134 19.74 21.77 -0.66
CA LYS A 134 18.46 21.28 -0.11
C LYS A 134 18.00 20.05 -0.89
N VAL A 135 17.58 19.01 -0.17
CA VAL A 135 17.02 17.79 -0.76
C VAL A 135 15.49 17.81 -0.64
N LEU A 136 14.79 17.78 -1.77
CA LEU A 136 13.33 17.67 -1.82
C LEU A 136 12.95 16.27 -2.32
N ILE A 137 12.17 15.53 -1.53
CA ILE A 137 11.77 14.15 -1.84
C ILE A 137 10.23 14.08 -1.92
N PRO A 138 9.64 14.09 -3.13
CA PRO A 138 8.20 13.97 -3.28
C PRO A 138 7.75 12.53 -3.04
N VAL A 139 6.89 12.35 -2.04
CA VAL A 139 6.33 11.04 -1.64
C VAL A 139 4.87 11.18 -1.25
N PHE A 140 4.11 10.10 -1.39
CA PHE A 140 2.76 10.02 -0.83
C PHE A 140 2.80 10.03 0.70
N ALA A 141 1.72 10.49 1.33
CA ALA A 141 1.60 10.57 2.78
C ALA A 141 1.65 9.18 3.48
N LEU A 142 1.34 8.10 2.75
CA LEU A 142 1.31 6.74 3.28
C LEU A 142 2.08 5.78 2.36
N GLY A 143 2.90 4.93 2.96
CA GLY A 143 3.69 3.91 2.28
C GLY A 143 5.19 4.20 2.34
N ARG A 144 5.76 4.68 1.24
CA ARG A 144 7.24 4.79 1.12
C ARG A 144 7.84 5.89 1.99
N ALA A 145 7.06 6.90 2.38
CA ALA A 145 7.52 7.99 3.25
C ALA A 145 8.04 7.46 4.60
N GLN A 146 7.33 6.51 5.21
CA GLN A 146 7.70 5.90 6.49
C GLN A 146 9.07 5.21 6.42
N GLU A 147 9.32 4.43 5.35
CA GLU A 147 10.61 3.76 5.16
C GLU A 147 11.77 4.74 4.98
N LEU A 148 11.53 5.84 4.25
CA LEU A 148 12.55 6.86 4.02
C LEU A 148 12.86 7.64 5.30
N CYS A 149 11.86 7.97 6.11
CA CYS A 149 12.08 8.62 7.41
C CYS A 149 12.96 7.75 8.30
N ILE A 150 12.64 6.46 8.45
CA ILE A 150 13.44 5.52 9.27
C ILE A 150 14.87 5.41 8.71
N LEU A 151 15.01 5.27 7.38
CA LEU A 151 16.33 5.16 6.74
C LEU A 151 17.21 6.40 6.98
N LEU A 152 16.63 7.60 6.86
CA LEU A 152 17.34 8.85 7.08
C LEU A 152 17.66 9.01 8.58
N GLU A 153 16.71 8.77 9.47
CA GLU A 153 16.91 8.82 10.92
C GLU A 153 18.09 7.94 11.34
N THR A 154 18.11 6.66 10.94
CA THR A 154 19.21 5.73 11.24
C THR A 154 20.57 6.14 10.65
N TYR A 155 20.60 6.96 9.59
CA TYR A 155 21.87 7.41 9.00
C TYR A 155 22.47 8.63 9.71
N TRP A 156 21.64 9.46 10.35
CA TRP A 156 22.07 10.68 11.06
C TRP A 156 22.13 10.53 12.59
N GLU A 157 21.71 9.38 13.13
CA GLU A 157 22.09 8.91 14.47
C GLU A 157 23.57 8.49 14.52
#